data_AF-A0A9D5LK99-F1
#
_entry.id   AF-A0A9D5LK99-F1
#
_cell.length_a   1.000
_cell.length_b   1.000
_cell.length_c   1.000
_cell.angle_alpha   90.00
_cell.angle_beta   90.00
_cell.angle_gamma   90.00
#
_symmetry.space_group_name_H-M   'P 1'
#
loop_
_entity.id
_entity.type
_entity.pdbx_description
1 polymer ?
#
loop_
_entity_poly.entity_id
_entity_poly.type
_entity_poly.pdbx_seq_one_letter_code
_entity_poly.pdbx_strand_id
1 'polypeptide(L)'
;MRNLITATYLTLLAMLSACAPSAKERNTALVAEWVGRELIIPDELVYTIMGDTIDYDPLDADYTIVAYIDSAGCTECRMKLNKWEEIIAQMNSDPTIDVNFLMVVDSPDVKEAIRVQKRGFFDYPLAIDNAALFKEANRTLPDNEMFHVFLLDSSGSIVAIGSPVLNPNLLKLYLKTAGVEAIVNDIPMHTDVGMKSVGVLADDDSTVVKFTLRNSSSQPVEISGIVESCACMDAQADSQIIPTDGKVEVSITIHGDTATVRNSAQVFFTDTEQPLLLKTISYAKKQPAASQAAPRQPKY
;
A
#
# COMPACT_ATOMS: atom_id res chain seq x y z
N MET A 1 48.95 31.73 35.41
CA MET A 1 48.63 30.28 35.36
C MET A 1 47.13 30.02 35.40
N ARG A 2 46.36 30.54 36.37
CA ARG A 2 44.90 30.30 36.47
C ARG A 2 44.10 30.68 35.20
N ASN A 3 44.44 31.81 34.56
CA ASN A 3 43.78 32.29 33.34
C ASN A 3 44.13 31.48 32.07
N LEU A 4 45.31 30.85 32.05
CA LEU A 4 45.73 29.95 30.96
C LEU A 4 45.00 28.60 31.07
N ILE A 5 44.81 28.10 32.29
CA ILE A 5 44.09 26.85 32.56
C ILE A 5 42.60 27.01 32.21
N THR A 6 41.98 28.14 32.56
CA THR A 6 40.58 28.41 32.19
C THR A 6 40.39 28.58 30.68
N ALA A 7 41.35 29.23 29.99
CA ALA A 7 41.31 29.37 28.54
C ALA A 7 41.44 28.00 27.85
N THR A 8 42.35 27.14 28.32
CA THR A 8 42.48 25.76 27.80
C THR A 8 41.21 24.93 28.02
N TYR A 9 40.55 25.06 29.18
CA TYR A 9 39.28 24.37 29.45
C TYR A 9 38.15 24.88 28.54
N LEU A 10 38.06 26.19 28.31
CA LEU A 10 37.04 26.77 27.41
C LEU A 10 37.24 26.31 25.96
N THR A 11 38.49 26.27 25.48
CA THR A 11 38.81 25.78 24.13
C THR A 11 38.56 24.28 23.99
N LEU A 12 38.83 23.48 25.03
CA LEU A 12 38.56 22.04 25.03
C LEU A 12 37.05 21.75 25.03
N LEU A 13 36.26 22.56 25.76
CA LEU A 13 34.79 22.45 25.79
C LEU A 13 34.15 22.86 24.45
N ALA A 14 34.70 23.87 23.78
CA ALA A 14 34.25 24.31 22.45
C ALA A 14 34.56 23.27 21.35
N MET A 15 35.68 22.53 21.47
CA MET A 15 36.03 21.42 20.57
C MET A 15 35.10 20.20 20.72
N LEU A 16 34.56 19.96 21.92
CA LEU A 16 33.60 18.88 22.17
C LEU A 16 32.18 19.18 21.66
N SER A 17 31.85 20.46 21.43
CA SER A 17 30.57 20.89 20.85
C SER A 17 30.55 21.00 19.31
N ALA A 18 31.69 20.78 18.64
CA ALA A 18 31.87 21.13 17.23
C ALA A 18 31.54 20.04 16.20
N CYS A 19 30.91 18.92 16.60
CA CYS A 19 30.58 17.86 15.62
C CYS A 19 29.25 17.17 15.94
N ALA A 20 28.17 17.94 16.03
CA ALA A 20 26.85 17.35 15.88
C ALA A 20 26.67 16.96 14.40
N PRO A 21 26.36 15.69 14.07
CA PRO A 21 26.17 15.27 12.69
C PRO A 21 25.01 16.05 12.06
N SER A 22 25.19 16.40 10.80
CA SER A 22 24.15 17.07 10.01
C SER A 22 22.89 16.21 9.91
N ALA A 23 21.75 16.83 9.60
CA ALA A 23 20.51 16.08 9.34
C ALA A 23 20.70 15.03 8.23
N LYS A 24 21.49 15.33 7.21
CA LYS A 24 21.82 14.41 6.12
C LYS A 24 22.57 13.18 6.64
N GLU A 25 23.62 13.37 7.43
CA GLU A 25 24.40 12.25 7.98
C GLU A 25 23.57 11.37 8.93
N ARG A 26 22.74 11.98 9.78
CA ARG A 26 21.83 11.24 10.65
C ARG A 26 20.83 10.40 9.86
N ASN A 27 20.22 10.99 8.82
CA ASN A 27 19.29 10.28 7.94
C ASN A 27 20.00 9.14 7.18
N THR A 28 21.22 9.36 6.68
CA THR A 28 22.00 8.31 6.01
C THR A 28 22.33 7.16 6.95
N ALA A 29 22.73 7.45 8.20
CA ALA A 29 22.99 6.43 9.19
C ALA A 29 21.72 5.62 9.54
N LEU A 30 20.58 6.30 9.71
CA LEU A 30 19.29 5.66 9.94
C LEU A 30 18.90 4.74 8.78
N VAL A 31 18.99 5.21 7.53
CA VAL A 31 18.68 4.37 6.35
C VAL A 31 19.58 3.14 6.32
N ALA A 32 20.89 3.30 6.55
CA ALA A 32 21.84 2.19 6.56
C ALA A 32 21.59 1.21 7.72
N GLU A 33 21.05 1.69 8.83
CA GLU A 33 20.69 0.87 9.98
C GLU A 33 19.47 -0.02 9.68
N TRP A 34 18.47 0.53 8.98
CA TRP A 34 17.16 -0.11 8.80
C TRP A 34 17.07 -0.99 7.55
N VAL A 35 17.74 -0.64 6.46
CA VAL A 35 17.74 -1.47 5.25
C VAL A 35 18.42 -2.82 5.53
N GLY A 36 17.76 -3.90 5.11
CA GLY A 36 18.17 -5.28 5.35
C GLY A 36 17.70 -5.86 6.69
N ARG A 37 17.04 -5.07 7.55
CA ARG A 37 16.36 -5.60 8.73
C ARG A 37 15.01 -6.19 8.35
N GLU A 38 14.60 -7.24 9.04
CA GLU A 38 13.22 -7.71 9.02
C GLU A 38 12.31 -6.73 9.76
N LEU A 39 11.20 -6.33 9.15
CA LEU A 39 10.15 -5.59 9.84
C LEU A 39 9.20 -6.58 10.49
N ILE A 40 9.01 -6.50 11.81
CA ILE A 40 8.16 -7.45 12.50
C ILE A 40 6.70 -7.01 12.36
N ILE A 41 5.90 -7.81 11.66
CA ILE A 41 4.44 -7.65 11.57
C ILE A 41 3.82 -8.71 12.51
N PRO A 42 3.23 -8.31 13.66
CA PRO A 42 2.68 -9.28 14.60
C PRO A 42 1.49 -10.05 14.03
N ASP A 43 1.46 -11.36 14.25
CA ASP A 43 0.35 -12.26 13.83
C ASP A 43 -1.00 -11.89 14.47
N GLU A 44 -0.97 -11.20 15.61
CA GLU A 44 -2.17 -10.76 16.31
C GLU A 44 -2.80 -9.49 15.71
N LEU A 45 -2.15 -8.85 14.73
CA LEU A 45 -2.76 -7.72 14.02
C LEU A 45 -4.00 -8.18 13.25
N VAL A 46 -5.09 -7.45 13.45
CA VAL A 46 -6.35 -7.68 12.73
C VAL A 46 -6.43 -6.70 11.56
N TYR A 47 -6.47 -7.24 10.36
CA TYR A 47 -6.61 -6.46 9.14
C TYR A 47 -8.07 -6.22 8.80
N THR A 48 -8.37 -5.01 8.33
CA THR A 48 -9.72 -4.60 7.95
C THR A 48 -9.73 -3.79 6.66
N ILE A 49 -10.81 -3.92 5.90
CA ILE A 49 -11.13 -3.05 4.78
C ILE A 49 -12.52 -2.52 4.96
N MET A 50 -12.66 -1.20 4.95
CA MET A 50 -13.92 -0.51 5.21
C MET A 50 -14.59 -1.03 6.51
N GLY A 51 -13.79 -1.38 7.51
CA GLY A 51 -14.25 -1.89 8.81
C GLY A 51 -14.64 -3.38 8.84
N ASP A 52 -14.59 -4.11 7.72
CA ASP A 52 -14.78 -5.55 7.70
C ASP A 52 -13.44 -6.27 7.85
N THR A 53 -13.38 -7.28 8.72
CA THR A 53 -12.18 -8.09 8.94
C THR A 53 -11.92 -9.00 7.74
N ILE A 54 -10.65 -9.07 7.31
CA ILE A 54 -10.20 -9.84 6.16
C ILE A 54 -9.14 -10.87 6.57
N ASP A 55 -9.01 -11.94 5.78
CA ASP A 55 -7.84 -12.81 5.82
C ASP A 55 -6.78 -12.27 4.86
N TYR A 56 -5.67 -11.80 5.40
CA TYR A 56 -4.66 -11.07 4.64
C TYR A 56 -3.27 -11.42 5.16
N ASP A 57 -2.42 -11.86 4.25
CA ASP A 57 -0.98 -11.98 4.48
C ASP A 57 -0.28 -10.80 3.79
N PRO A 58 0.28 -9.84 4.56
CA PRO A 58 1.02 -8.73 3.97
C PRO A 58 2.21 -9.17 3.15
N LEU A 59 2.82 -10.34 3.40
CA LEU A 59 4.04 -10.80 2.73
C LEU A 59 3.77 -11.73 1.54
N ASP A 60 2.50 -11.99 1.20
CA ASP A 60 2.11 -12.71 -0.02
C ASP A 60 2.15 -11.78 -1.25
N ALA A 61 3.37 -11.34 -1.59
CA ALA A 61 3.70 -10.39 -2.65
C ALA A 61 5.20 -10.43 -2.98
N ASP A 62 5.60 -9.89 -4.12
CA ASP A 62 7.03 -9.62 -4.38
C ASP A 62 7.56 -8.51 -3.45
N TYR A 63 6.72 -7.48 -3.24
CA TYR A 63 7.02 -6.37 -2.36
C TYR A 63 5.80 -5.95 -1.54
N THR A 64 6.04 -5.37 -0.37
CA THR A 64 4.98 -4.84 0.49
C THR A 64 5.32 -3.46 1.00
N ILE A 65 4.42 -2.50 0.78
CA ILE A 65 4.53 -1.17 1.39
C ILE A 65 3.81 -1.20 2.73
N VAL A 66 4.55 -1.01 3.82
CA VAL A 66 3.99 -0.84 5.16
C VAL A 66 4.09 0.61 5.57
N ALA A 67 2.96 1.26 5.82
CA ALA A 67 2.88 2.64 6.30
C ALA A 67 2.34 2.67 7.74
N TYR A 68 3.20 3.00 8.69
CA TYR A 68 2.80 3.19 10.09
C TYR A 68 2.45 4.66 10.35
N ILE A 69 1.30 4.87 10.97
CA ILE A 69 0.80 6.19 11.37
C ILE A 69 0.63 6.16 12.88
N ASP A 70 1.46 6.93 13.57
CA ASP A 70 1.37 7.06 15.03
C ASP A 70 0.14 7.88 15.47
N SER A 71 -0.14 7.85 16.77
CA SER A 71 -1.30 8.52 17.38
C SER A 71 -1.26 10.05 17.44
N ALA A 72 -0.18 10.69 16.97
CA ALA A 72 -0.07 12.14 16.96
C ALA A 72 -0.89 12.79 15.82
N GLY A 73 -1.53 13.92 16.14
CA GLY A 73 -2.17 14.78 15.16
C GLY A 73 -3.52 14.25 14.62
N CYS A 74 -3.88 14.72 13.44
CA CYS A 74 -5.16 14.45 12.79
C CYS A 74 -5.07 13.15 11.95
N THR A 75 -5.87 12.12 12.31
CA THR A 75 -5.90 10.82 11.62
C THR A 75 -6.12 10.97 10.10
N GLU A 76 -7.16 11.69 9.67
CA GLU A 76 -7.46 11.93 8.24
C GLU A 76 -6.29 12.61 7.50
N CYS A 77 -5.67 13.59 8.16
CA CYS A 77 -4.60 14.38 7.59
C CYS A 77 -3.33 13.54 7.38
N ARG A 78 -3.10 12.53 8.21
CA ARG A 78 -1.91 11.65 8.16
C ARG A 78 -2.12 10.42 7.30
N MET A 79 -3.35 9.90 7.22
CA MET A 79 -3.69 8.77 6.36
C MET A 79 -3.43 9.05 4.88
N LYS A 80 -3.66 10.29 4.39
CA LYS A 80 -3.30 10.71 3.01
C LYS A 80 -3.74 9.72 1.91
N LEU A 81 -4.91 9.12 2.07
CA LEU A 81 -5.36 7.94 1.30
C LEU A 81 -5.23 8.08 -0.22
N ASN A 82 -5.69 9.21 -0.78
CA ASN A 82 -5.60 9.46 -2.22
C ASN A 82 -4.14 9.42 -2.75
N LYS A 83 -3.16 9.83 -1.94
CA LYS A 83 -1.75 9.76 -2.33
C LYS A 83 -1.20 8.36 -2.29
N TRP A 84 -1.66 7.54 -1.35
CA TRP A 84 -1.31 6.12 -1.35
C TRP A 84 -1.89 5.40 -2.56
N GLU A 85 -3.13 5.69 -2.96
CA GLU A 85 -3.71 5.13 -4.19
C GLU A 85 -2.85 5.44 -5.43
N GLU A 86 -2.42 6.70 -5.60
CA GLU A 86 -1.52 7.12 -6.69
C GLU A 86 -0.17 6.38 -6.66
N ILE A 87 0.41 6.18 -5.47
CA ILE A 87 1.70 5.51 -5.28
C ILE A 87 1.59 4.02 -5.57
N ILE A 88 0.57 3.37 -5.01
CA ILE A 88 0.37 1.93 -5.14
C ILE A 88 0.04 1.60 -6.60
N ALA A 89 -0.77 2.42 -7.27
CA ALA A 89 -1.04 2.28 -8.71
C ALA A 89 0.25 2.31 -9.56
N GLN A 90 1.20 3.20 -9.24
CA GLN A 90 2.48 3.26 -9.96
C GLN A 90 3.37 2.04 -9.66
N MET A 91 3.44 1.61 -8.41
CA MET A 91 4.21 0.43 -8.01
C MET A 91 3.65 -0.85 -8.64
N ASN A 92 2.34 -0.92 -8.78
CA ASN A 92 1.63 -2.02 -9.43
C ASN A 92 1.42 -1.78 -10.94
N SER A 93 2.13 -0.85 -11.56
CA SER A 93 1.96 -0.60 -13.00
C SER A 93 2.54 -1.71 -13.88
N ASP A 94 3.56 -2.41 -13.39
CA ASP A 94 4.06 -3.64 -14.02
C ASP A 94 3.18 -4.84 -13.58
N PRO A 95 2.60 -5.62 -14.51
CA PRO A 95 1.82 -6.81 -14.17
C PRO A 95 2.68 -7.97 -13.64
N THR A 96 3.98 -7.96 -13.87
CA THR A 96 4.91 -9.02 -13.45
C THR A 96 5.43 -8.84 -12.04
N ILE A 97 5.17 -7.67 -11.44
CA ILE A 97 5.59 -7.31 -10.09
C ILE A 97 4.35 -7.06 -9.25
N ASP A 98 4.25 -7.80 -8.15
CA ASP A 98 3.11 -7.77 -7.29
C ASP A 98 3.41 -7.01 -5.98
N VAL A 99 2.71 -5.89 -5.75
CA VAL A 99 2.99 -5.00 -4.60
C VAL A 99 1.80 -4.90 -3.65
N ASN A 100 1.95 -5.48 -2.46
CA ASN A 100 1.00 -5.38 -1.36
C ASN A 100 1.09 -4.02 -0.65
N PHE A 101 0.03 -3.66 0.08
CA PHE A 101 0.03 -2.48 0.92
C PHE A 101 -0.64 -2.77 2.26
N LEU A 102 -0.04 -2.30 3.34
CA LEU A 102 -0.59 -2.35 4.68
C LEU A 102 -0.44 -0.98 5.35
N MET A 103 -1.55 -0.40 5.79
CA MET A 103 -1.52 0.75 6.68
C MET A 103 -1.75 0.29 8.13
N VAL A 104 -0.83 0.65 9.01
CA VAL A 104 -0.94 0.39 10.46
C VAL A 104 -1.20 1.71 11.15
N VAL A 105 -2.31 1.83 11.88
CA VAL A 105 -2.72 3.09 12.52
C VAL A 105 -2.81 2.88 14.03
N ASP A 106 -1.90 3.51 14.76
CA ASP A 106 -2.06 3.77 16.18
C ASP A 106 -2.96 5.00 16.32
N SER A 107 -4.24 4.82 16.64
CA SER A 107 -5.17 5.93 16.85
C SER A 107 -6.14 5.62 17.99
N PRO A 108 -6.26 6.49 18.99
CA PRO A 108 -7.27 6.32 20.04
C PRO A 108 -8.70 6.43 19.47
N ASP A 109 -8.88 7.04 18.29
CA ASP A 109 -10.17 7.12 17.59
C ASP A 109 -10.21 6.16 16.40
N VAL A 110 -10.51 4.90 16.71
CA VAL A 110 -10.71 3.82 15.72
C VAL A 110 -11.86 4.15 14.76
N LYS A 111 -12.93 4.76 15.29
CA LYS A 111 -14.12 5.06 14.50
C LYS A 111 -13.80 6.08 13.43
N GLU A 112 -13.00 7.10 13.75
CA GLU A 112 -12.55 8.06 12.75
C GLU A 112 -11.66 7.42 11.69
N ALA A 113 -10.69 6.57 12.07
CA ALA A 113 -9.84 5.86 11.09
C ALA A 113 -10.69 5.05 10.08
N ILE A 114 -11.65 4.27 10.58
CA ILE A 114 -12.59 3.50 9.73
C ILE A 114 -13.47 4.46 8.90
N ARG A 115 -13.94 5.57 9.48
CA ARG A 115 -14.76 6.56 8.76
C ARG A 115 -13.96 7.23 7.64
N VAL A 116 -12.68 7.53 7.85
CA VAL A 116 -11.80 8.11 6.82
C VAL A 116 -11.60 7.09 5.70
N GLN A 117 -11.29 5.84 6.03
CA GLN A 117 -11.17 4.76 5.04
C GLN A 117 -12.44 4.62 4.18
N LYS A 118 -13.61 4.53 4.82
CA LYS A 118 -14.92 4.43 4.12
C LYS A 118 -15.22 5.62 3.22
N ARG A 119 -14.96 6.85 3.69
CA ARG A 119 -15.22 8.07 2.91
C ARG A 119 -14.28 8.22 1.72
N GLY A 120 -13.04 7.78 1.88
CA GLY A 120 -12.06 7.75 0.80
C GLY A 120 -12.31 6.64 -0.21
N PHE A 121 -13.24 5.71 0.06
CA PHE A 121 -13.34 4.43 -0.65
C PHE A 121 -11.99 3.70 -0.71
N PHE A 122 -11.16 3.91 0.31
CA PHE A 122 -9.82 3.36 0.36
C PHE A 122 -9.90 1.92 0.79
N ASP A 123 -9.35 1.09 -0.06
CA ASP A 123 -9.79 -0.29 -0.15
C ASP A 123 -8.62 -1.27 0.01
N TYR A 124 -7.56 -0.74 0.61
CA TYR A 124 -6.39 -1.44 1.05
C TYR A 124 -6.46 -1.79 2.54
N PRO A 125 -5.76 -2.87 2.96
CA PRO A 125 -5.71 -3.34 4.33
C PRO A 125 -5.28 -2.27 5.33
N LEU A 126 -6.09 -2.15 6.40
CA LEU A 126 -5.85 -1.30 7.56
C LEU A 126 -5.78 -2.17 8.81
N ALA A 127 -4.68 -2.07 9.56
CA ALA A 127 -4.57 -2.60 10.92
C ALA A 127 -4.63 -1.46 11.94
N ILE A 128 -5.40 -1.65 13.01
CA ILE A 128 -5.51 -0.67 14.11
C ILE A 128 -4.63 -1.13 15.27
N ASP A 129 -3.56 -0.41 15.55
CA ASP A 129 -2.53 -0.80 16.53
C ASP A 129 -2.83 -0.28 17.96
N ASN A 130 -4.07 -0.42 18.42
CA ASN A 130 -4.48 0.11 19.74
C ASN A 130 -3.77 -0.57 20.93
N ALA A 131 -3.37 -1.82 20.76
CA ALA A 131 -2.62 -2.57 21.76
C ALA A 131 -1.10 -2.34 21.63
N ALA A 132 -0.68 -1.42 20.74
CA ALA A 132 0.70 -1.11 20.42
C ALA A 132 1.52 -2.34 20.02
N LEU A 133 0.90 -3.37 19.45
CA LEU A 133 1.57 -4.61 19.04
C LEU A 133 2.66 -4.32 18.02
N PHE A 134 2.35 -3.55 16.97
CA PHE A 134 3.31 -3.21 15.93
C PHE A 134 4.42 -2.32 16.47
N LYS A 135 4.04 -1.29 17.25
CA LYS A 135 5.00 -0.37 17.88
C LYS A 135 5.94 -1.07 18.87
N GLU A 136 5.44 -2.00 19.67
CA GLU A 136 6.21 -2.77 20.65
C GLU A 136 7.04 -3.89 20.02
N ALA A 137 6.62 -4.43 18.88
CA ALA A 137 7.46 -5.32 18.09
C ALA A 137 8.64 -4.55 17.45
N ASN A 138 8.42 -3.29 17.08
CA ASN A 138 9.39 -2.44 16.38
C ASN A 138 9.85 -1.24 17.24
N ARG A 139 10.21 -1.45 18.51
CA ARG A 139 10.51 -0.37 19.49
C ARG A 139 11.57 0.65 19.09
N THR A 140 12.41 0.34 18.12
CA THR A 140 13.48 1.23 17.66
C THR A 140 13.05 2.18 16.55
N LEU A 141 11.76 2.20 16.18
CA LEU A 141 11.19 3.09 15.17
C LEU A 141 11.71 4.53 15.35
N PRO A 142 12.21 5.18 14.27
CA PRO A 142 12.72 6.55 14.37
C PRO A 142 11.64 7.54 14.80
N ASP A 143 12.00 8.64 15.48
CA ASP A 143 11.01 9.66 15.87
C ASP A 143 10.39 10.41 14.68
N ASN A 144 11.11 10.48 13.56
CA ASN A 144 10.67 11.23 12.38
C ASN A 144 9.75 10.38 11.51
N GLU A 145 8.49 10.82 11.37
CA GLU A 145 7.43 10.14 10.60
C GLU A 145 7.80 9.83 9.14
N MET A 146 8.76 10.56 8.56
CA MET A 146 9.27 10.25 7.23
C MET A 146 9.75 8.80 7.16
N PHE A 147 10.34 8.26 8.23
CA PHE A 147 10.89 6.90 8.29
C PHE A 147 9.92 5.85 8.85
N HIS A 148 8.62 6.14 8.89
CA HIS A 148 7.58 5.16 9.29
C HIS A 148 6.96 4.42 8.10
N VAL A 149 7.59 4.51 6.94
CA VAL A 149 7.14 3.84 5.71
C VAL A 149 8.26 2.94 5.22
N PHE A 150 7.93 1.69 4.95
CA PHE A 150 8.87 0.63 4.59
C PHE A 150 8.43 -0.01 3.28
N LEU A 151 9.38 -0.26 2.39
CA LEU A 151 9.22 -1.22 1.30
C LEU A 151 9.91 -2.50 1.75
N LEU A 152 9.14 -3.57 1.84
CA LEU A 152 9.62 -4.90 2.18
C LEU A 152 9.76 -5.73 0.90
N ASP A 153 10.70 -6.66 0.87
CA ASP A 153 10.65 -7.80 -0.06
C ASP A 153 9.74 -8.92 0.47
N SER A 154 9.57 -9.97 -0.33
CA SER A 154 8.74 -11.16 0.01
C SER A 154 9.20 -11.93 1.25
N SER A 155 10.40 -11.66 1.79
CA SER A 155 10.88 -12.25 3.05
C SER A 155 10.53 -11.40 4.27
N GLY A 156 9.91 -10.23 4.08
CA GLY A 156 9.66 -9.24 5.14
C GLY A 156 10.87 -8.35 5.45
N SER A 157 11.93 -8.43 4.64
CA SER A 157 13.14 -7.61 4.82
C SER A 157 12.95 -6.23 4.20
N ILE A 158 13.36 -5.18 4.91
CA ILE A 158 13.26 -3.80 4.47
C ILE A 158 14.28 -3.54 3.36
N VAL A 159 13.80 -3.31 2.14
CA VAL A 159 14.64 -2.95 0.98
C VAL A 159 14.70 -1.44 0.74
N ALA A 160 13.72 -0.69 1.25
CA ALA A 160 13.76 0.77 1.31
C ALA A 160 12.96 1.32 2.49
N ILE A 161 13.36 2.48 2.99
CA ILE A 161 12.68 3.18 4.09
C ILE A 161 12.50 4.66 3.73
N GLY A 162 11.31 5.18 3.99
CA GLY A 162 10.97 6.58 3.81
C GLY A 162 9.64 6.79 3.06
N SER A 163 8.86 7.80 3.45
CA SER A 163 7.53 8.08 2.91
C SER A 163 7.56 8.72 1.51
N PRO A 164 7.07 8.05 0.45
CA PRO A 164 6.92 8.66 -0.86
C PRO A 164 5.82 9.73 -0.91
N VAL A 165 4.88 9.72 0.04
CA VAL A 165 3.87 10.77 0.22
C VAL A 165 4.50 12.09 0.65
N LEU A 166 5.48 12.04 1.56
CA LEU A 166 6.18 13.23 2.06
C LEU A 166 7.35 13.65 1.17
N ASN A 167 7.97 12.70 0.46
CA ASN A 167 9.06 12.96 -0.47
C ASN A 167 8.88 12.14 -1.77
N PRO A 168 8.30 12.73 -2.83
CA PRO A 168 8.06 12.05 -4.09
C PRO A 168 9.32 11.49 -4.78
N ASN A 169 10.53 11.96 -4.43
CA ASN A 169 11.76 11.37 -4.96
C ASN A 169 11.99 9.94 -4.46
N LEU A 170 11.39 9.55 -3.33
CA LEU A 170 11.45 8.19 -2.82
C LEU A 170 10.58 7.22 -3.62
N LEU A 171 9.54 7.71 -4.31
CA LEU A 171 8.77 6.86 -5.21
C LEU A 171 9.65 6.29 -6.33
N LYS A 172 10.54 7.13 -6.89
CA LYS A 172 11.52 6.69 -7.90
C LYS A 172 12.47 5.63 -7.36
N LEU A 173 12.84 5.73 -6.08
CA LEU A 173 13.65 4.71 -5.42
C LEU A 173 12.87 3.40 -5.30
N TYR A 174 11.61 3.45 -4.87
CA TYR A 174 10.78 2.26 -4.71
C TYR A 174 10.57 1.54 -6.05
N LEU A 175 10.18 2.27 -7.09
CA LEU A 175 10.01 1.74 -8.45
C LEU A 175 11.30 1.07 -8.94
N LYS A 176 12.44 1.76 -8.81
CA LYS A 176 13.75 1.23 -9.20
C LYS A 176 14.13 -0.02 -8.41
N THR A 177 13.90 -0.04 -7.10
CA THR A 177 14.21 -1.19 -6.24
C THR A 177 13.35 -2.40 -6.61
N ALA A 178 12.08 -2.16 -6.95
CA ALA A 178 11.17 -3.20 -7.39
C ALA A 178 11.41 -3.66 -8.84
N GLY A 179 12.25 -2.96 -9.60
CA GLY A 179 12.46 -3.25 -11.02
C GLY A 179 11.33 -2.74 -11.92
N VAL A 180 10.38 -1.97 -11.38
CA VAL A 180 9.32 -1.33 -12.12
C VAL A 180 9.93 -0.18 -12.93
N GLU A 181 9.87 -0.26 -14.26
CA GLU A 181 10.19 0.90 -15.08
C GLU A 181 9.22 2.01 -14.71
N ALA A 182 9.75 3.08 -14.14
CA ALA A 182 8.92 4.22 -13.78
C ALA A 182 8.18 4.67 -15.04
N ILE A 183 6.85 4.64 -15.01
CA ILE A 183 6.02 5.31 -16.00
C ILE A 183 6.24 6.82 -15.81
N VAL A 184 7.39 7.30 -16.26
CA VAL A 184 7.64 8.70 -16.52
C VAL A 184 7.40 8.85 -18.00
N ASN A 185 6.14 8.73 -18.45
CA ASN A 185 5.72 9.13 -19.78
C ASN A 185 4.19 9.28 -19.81
N ASP A 186 3.76 10.32 -20.52
CA ASP A 186 2.39 10.65 -20.91
C ASP A 186 1.66 9.46 -21.54
N ILE A 187 1.20 8.48 -20.76
CA ILE A 187 0.18 7.54 -21.25
C ILE A 187 -1.05 8.40 -21.51
N PRO A 188 -1.53 8.56 -22.75
CA PRO A 188 -2.67 9.43 -23.04
C PRO A 188 -4.00 8.88 -22.49
N MET A 189 -3.93 7.78 -21.74
CA MET A 189 -5.05 7.11 -21.11
C MET A 189 -4.71 6.95 -19.63
N HIS A 190 -5.51 7.58 -18.79
CA HIS A 190 -5.37 7.45 -17.33
C HIS A 190 -6.66 6.89 -16.77
N THR A 191 -6.53 5.96 -15.82
CA THR A 191 -7.65 5.57 -14.98
C THR A 191 -7.69 6.46 -13.74
N ASP A 192 -8.89 6.78 -13.26
CA ASP A 192 -9.06 7.54 -12.01
C ASP A 192 -8.47 6.76 -10.79
N VAL A 193 -8.36 5.42 -10.88
CA VAL A 193 -7.78 4.56 -9.83
C VAL A 193 -7.13 3.32 -10.48
N GLY A 194 -5.83 3.09 -10.25
CA GLY A 194 -5.09 1.96 -10.86
C GLY A 194 -5.41 0.57 -10.30
N MET A 195 -5.98 0.53 -9.09
CA MET A 195 -6.46 -0.71 -8.48
C MET A 195 -7.73 -0.43 -7.68
N LYS A 196 -8.73 -1.31 -7.80
CA LYS A 196 -9.98 -1.25 -7.01
C LYS A 196 -10.26 -2.58 -6.35
N SER A 197 -10.36 -2.56 -5.04
CA SER A 197 -10.90 -3.64 -4.25
C SER A 197 -12.35 -3.90 -4.57
N VAL A 198 -12.67 -5.17 -4.56
CA VAL A 198 -14.00 -5.70 -4.78
C VAL A 198 -14.73 -5.86 -3.44
N GLY A 199 -13.98 -5.79 -2.33
CA GLY A 199 -14.46 -6.06 -0.99
C GLY A 199 -14.35 -7.54 -0.62
N VAL A 200 -15.16 -7.96 0.35
CA VAL A 200 -15.20 -9.35 0.83
C VAL A 200 -16.28 -10.11 0.07
N LEU A 201 -15.90 -11.14 -0.68
CA LEU A 201 -16.84 -11.98 -1.41
C LEU A 201 -17.18 -13.24 -0.59
N ALA A 202 -18.47 -13.60 -0.58
CA ALA A 202 -18.92 -14.89 -0.09
C ALA A 202 -18.94 -15.91 -1.24
N ASP A 203 -18.89 -17.20 -0.91
CA ASP A 203 -19.09 -18.28 -1.87
C ASP A 203 -20.45 -18.07 -2.59
N ASP A 204 -20.48 -18.25 -3.90
CA ASP A 204 -21.62 -18.03 -4.81
C ASP A 204 -22.05 -16.56 -5.05
N ASP A 205 -21.32 -15.56 -4.52
CA ASP A 205 -21.60 -14.14 -4.79
C ASP A 205 -20.86 -13.62 -6.03
N SER A 206 -21.36 -12.53 -6.63
CA SER A 206 -20.70 -11.84 -7.74
C SER A 206 -20.74 -10.33 -7.51
N THR A 207 -19.62 -9.65 -7.73
CA THR A 207 -19.55 -8.17 -7.60
C THR A 207 -19.02 -7.53 -8.87
N VAL A 208 -19.60 -6.38 -9.21
CA VAL A 208 -19.18 -5.57 -10.35
C VAL A 208 -18.37 -4.38 -9.85
N VAL A 209 -17.12 -4.29 -10.28
CA VAL A 209 -16.22 -3.17 -10.04
C VAL A 209 -16.08 -2.34 -11.31
N LYS A 210 -16.22 -1.02 -11.16
CA LYS A 210 -16.25 -0.09 -12.30
C LYS A 210 -15.00 0.78 -12.31
N PHE A 211 -14.28 0.82 -13.43
CA PHE A 211 -13.15 1.71 -13.67
C PHE A 211 -13.56 2.79 -14.66
N THR A 212 -13.19 4.05 -14.36
CA THR A 212 -13.30 5.14 -15.33
C THR A 212 -11.97 5.30 -16.03
N LEU A 213 -11.96 5.15 -17.36
CA LEU A 213 -10.80 5.46 -18.20
C LEU A 213 -11.01 6.82 -18.85
N ARG A 214 -9.96 7.63 -18.93
CA ARG A 214 -9.99 8.97 -19.53
C ARG A 214 -8.95 9.07 -20.63
N ASN A 215 -9.39 9.53 -21.79
CA ASN A 215 -8.53 9.81 -22.93
C ASN A 215 -8.05 11.27 -22.86
N SER A 216 -6.78 11.48 -22.53
CA SER A 216 -6.08 12.77 -22.58
C SER A 216 -5.30 12.99 -23.88
N SER A 217 -5.43 12.10 -24.88
CA SER A 217 -4.83 12.28 -26.21
C SER A 217 -5.62 13.26 -27.08
N SER A 218 -4.96 13.78 -28.12
CA SER A 218 -5.57 14.66 -29.11
C SER A 218 -6.41 13.94 -30.18
N GLN A 219 -6.60 12.62 -30.07
CA GLN A 219 -7.35 11.80 -31.02
C GLN A 219 -8.30 10.83 -30.29
N PRO A 220 -9.36 10.32 -30.94
CA PRO A 220 -10.12 9.21 -30.39
C PRO A 220 -9.25 7.95 -30.26
N VAL A 221 -9.46 7.17 -29.21
CA VAL A 221 -8.77 5.90 -28.97
C VAL A 221 -9.78 4.76 -28.97
N GLU A 222 -9.41 3.62 -29.54
CA GLU A 222 -10.23 2.42 -29.61
C GLU A 222 -9.69 1.32 -28.70
N ILE A 223 -10.57 0.69 -27.91
CA ILE A 223 -10.31 -0.53 -27.14
C ILE A 223 -10.39 -1.72 -28.10
N SER A 224 -9.25 -2.36 -28.35
CA SER A 224 -9.15 -3.53 -29.23
C SER A 224 -9.50 -4.83 -28.53
N GLY A 225 -9.42 -4.87 -27.20
CA GLY A 225 -9.82 -6.03 -26.40
C GLY A 225 -9.61 -5.81 -24.91
N ILE A 226 -10.25 -6.66 -24.12
CA ILE A 226 -10.02 -6.77 -22.68
C ILE A 226 -9.73 -8.23 -22.38
N VAL A 227 -8.68 -8.50 -21.61
CA VAL A 227 -8.24 -9.85 -21.24
C VAL A 227 -8.15 -9.95 -19.72
N GLU A 228 -8.94 -10.84 -19.15
CA GLU A 228 -8.98 -11.13 -17.72
C GLU A 228 -7.84 -12.07 -17.30
N SER A 229 -7.39 -11.95 -16.04
CA SER A 229 -6.32 -12.78 -15.49
C SER A 229 -6.79 -14.16 -15.03
N CYS A 230 -8.09 -14.35 -14.77
CA CYS A 230 -8.68 -15.63 -14.36
C CYS A 230 -10.00 -15.89 -15.10
N ALA A 231 -10.43 -17.15 -15.12
CA ALA A 231 -11.77 -17.54 -15.58
C ALA A 231 -12.90 -17.12 -14.62
N CYS A 232 -12.54 -16.62 -13.43
CA CYS A 232 -13.45 -16.10 -12.41
C CYS A 232 -13.91 -14.65 -12.69
N MET A 233 -13.53 -14.07 -13.82
CA MET A 233 -13.78 -12.68 -14.17
C MET A 233 -14.41 -12.54 -15.55
N ASP A 234 -15.27 -11.53 -15.69
CA ASP A 234 -15.76 -11.02 -16.96
C ASP A 234 -15.57 -9.50 -17.02
N ALA A 235 -14.87 -8.98 -18.02
CA ALA A 235 -14.63 -7.56 -18.18
C ALA A 235 -15.25 -7.01 -19.47
N GLN A 236 -15.95 -5.86 -19.35
CA GLN A 236 -16.60 -5.21 -20.49
C GLN A 236 -16.51 -3.69 -20.40
N ALA A 237 -16.39 -3.03 -21.55
CA ALA A 237 -16.45 -1.58 -21.66
C ALA A 237 -17.83 -1.13 -22.20
N ASP A 238 -18.32 -0.01 -21.68
CA ASP A 238 -19.57 0.60 -22.16
C ASP A 238 -19.49 1.06 -23.63
N SER A 239 -18.28 1.34 -24.11
CA SER A 239 -17.97 1.73 -25.49
C SER A 239 -16.56 1.25 -25.84
N GLN A 240 -16.36 0.83 -27.10
CA GLN A 240 -15.02 0.55 -27.62
C GLN A 240 -14.30 1.81 -28.08
N ILE A 241 -15.00 2.91 -28.35
CA ILE A 241 -14.40 4.17 -28.80
C ILE A 241 -14.49 5.22 -27.70
N ILE A 242 -13.35 5.83 -27.37
CA ILE A 242 -13.21 6.89 -26.38
C ILE A 242 -12.82 8.19 -27.10
N PRO A 243 -13.72 9.18 -27.22
CA PRO A 243 -13.39 10.47 -27.83
C PRO A 243 -12.24 11.18 -27.13
N THR A 244 -11.60 12.13 -27.81
CA THR A 244 -10.66 13.10 -27.21
C THR A 244 -11.29 13.79 -26.00
N ASP A 245 -10.55 13.86 -24.89
CA ASP A 245 -11.01 14.35 -23.58
C ASP A 245 -12.24 13.62 -23.02
N GLY A 246 -12.60 12.49 -23.63
CA GLY A 246 -13.72 11.64 -23.27
C GLY A 246 -13.37 10.68 -22.15
N LYS A 247 -14.40 9.97 -21.69
CA LYS A 247 -14.28 8.90 -20.70
C LYS A 247 -15.13 7.71 -21.07
N VAL A 248 -14.73 6.54 -20.60
CA VAL A 248 -15.51 5.30 -20.69
C VAL A 248 -15.46 4.57 -19.35
N GLU A 249 -16.53 3.84 -19.06
CA GLU A 249 -16.58 2.93 -17.92
C GLU A 249 -16.24 1.50 -18.38
N VAL A 250 -15.34 0.85 -17.65
CA VAL A 250 -15.04 -0.57 -17.77
C VAL A 250 -15.56 -1.27 -16.53
N SER A 251 -16.49 -2.20 -16.70
CA SER A 251 -17.06 -3.02 -15.63
C SER A 251 -16.36 -4.38 -15.61
N ILE A 252 -15.80 -4.74 -14.46
CA ILE A 252 -15.21 -6.05 -14.18
C ILE A 252 -16.15 -6.77 -13.21
N THR A 253 -16.72 -7.89 -13.62
CA THR A 253 -17.50 -8.80 -12.77
C THR A 253 -16.56 -9.86 -12.22
N ILE A 254 -16.57 -10.07 -10.92
CA ILE A 254 -15.80 -11.13 -10.25
C ILE A 254 -16.78 -12.10 -9.61
N HIS A 255 -16.65 -13.39 -9.95
CA HIS A 255 -17.44 -14.48 -9.40
C HIS A 255 -16.68 -15.14 -8.24
N GLY A 256 -17.37 -15.37 -7.13
CA GLY A 256 -16.80 -15.91 -5.91
C GLY A 256 -16.35 -17.37 -6.06
N ASP A 257 -15.05 -17.57 -6.25
CA ASP A 257 -14.36 -18.85 -6.02
C ASP A 257 -12.95 -18.58 -5.46
N THR A 258 -12.81 -18.86 -4.16
CA THR A 258 -11.60 -19.15 -3.37
C THR A 258 -10.46 -18.12 -3.18
N ALA A 259 -10.09 -17.96 -1.89
CA ALA A 259 -8.92 -17.26 -1.34
C ALA A 259 -8.78 -15.75 -1.64
N THR A 260 -7.84 -15.07 -0.98
CA THR A 260 -7.51 -13.67 -1.29
C THR A 260 -6.87 -13.67 -2.68
N VAL A 261 -7.57 -13.14 -3.68
CA VAL A 261 -7.10 -13.18 -5.08
C VAL A 261 -6.86 -11.76 -5.58
N ARG A 262 -5.62 -11.51 -6.02
CA ARG A 262 -5.32 -10.37 -6.89
C ARG A 262 -5.71 -10.74 -8.31
N ASN A 263 -6.64 -9.97 -8.82
CA ASN A 263 -7.30 -10.16 -10.09
C ASN A 263 -6.97 -8.96 -10.98
N SER A 264 -6.83 -9.14 -12.29
CA SER A 264 -6.56 -8.03 -13.19
C SER A 264 -7.21 -8.21 -14.55
N ALA A 265 -7.52 -7.09 -15.20
CA ALA A 265 -7.94 -7.05 -16.58
C ALA A 265 -7.00 -6.13 -17.37
N GLN A 266 -6.46 -6.65 -18.47
CA GLN A 266 -5.63 -5.90 -19.40
C GLN A 266 -6.50 -5.32 -20.51
N VAL A 267 -6.57 -3.99 -20.59
CA VAL A 267 -7.30 -3.27 -21.64
C VAL A 267 -6.32 -2.88 -22.73
N PHE A 268 -6.48 -3.47 -23.91
CA PHE A 268 -5.67 -3.20 -25.09
C PHE A 268 -6.30 -2.10 -25.93
N PHE A 269 -5.47 -1.24 -26.52
CA PHE A 269 -5.90 -0.23 -27.48
C PHE A 269 -5.21 -0.42 -28.82
N THR A 270 -5.87 0.03 -29.90
CA THR A 270 -5.41 -0.19 -31.28
C THR A 270 -4.01 0.40 -31.57
N ASP A 271 -3.64 1.50 -30.90
CA ASP A 271 -2.40 2.27 -31.19
C ASP A 271 -1.40 2.29 -30.02
N THR A 272 -1.53 1.40 -29.04
CA THR A 272 -0.64 1.32 -27.87
C THR A 272 0.03 -0.04 -27.76
N GLU A 273 1.35 -0.08 -27.62
CA GLU A 273 2.06 -1.35 -27.43
C GLU A 273 1.87 -1.95 -26.02
N GLN A 274 1.51 -1.13 -25.03
CA GLN A 274 1.29 -1.58 -23.66
C GLN A 274 -0.20 -1.49 -23.29
N PRO A 275 -0.82 -2.57 -22.77
CA PRO A 275 -2.19 -2.51 -22.28
C PRO A 275 -2.27 -1.66 -21.01
N LEU A 276 -3.42 -1.03 -20.80
CA LEU A 276 -3.75 -0.45 -19.50
C LEU A 276 -4.21 -1.56 -18.57
N LEU A 277 -3.52 -1.70 -17.45
CA LEU A 277 -3.81 -2.74 -16.46
C LEU A 277 -4.80 -2.21 -15.41
N LEU A 278 -5.95 -2.85 -15.30
CA LEU A 278 -6.95 -2.60 -14.27
C LEU A 278 -6.84 -3.70 -13.23
N LYS A 279 -6.30 -3.37 -12.05
CA LYS A 279 -6.14 -4.35 -10.97
C LYS A 279 -7.33 -4.32 -10.03
N THR A 280 -7.69 -5.48 -9.53
CA THR A 280 -8.70 -5.65 -8.49
C THR A 280 -8.17 -6.58 -7.41
N ILE A 281 -8.57 -6.34 -6.17
CA ILE A 281 -8.23 -7.23 -5.07
C ILE A 281 -9.52 -7.66 -4.38
N SER A 282 -9.68 -8.96 -4.16
CA SER A 282 -10.82 -9.53 -3.44
C SER A 282 -10.32 -10.28 -2.21
N TYR A 283 -11.05 -10.15 -1.10
CA TYR A 283 -10.70 -10.78 0.17
C TYR A 283 -11.70 -11.87 0.51
N ALA A 284 -11.22 -13.01 1.01
CA ALA A 284 -12.09 -14.08 1.48
C ALA A 284 -12.65 -13.78 2.89
N LYS A 285 -13.90 -14.14 3.12
CA LYS A 285 -14.52 -14.05 4.45
C LYS A 285 -14.04 -15.21 5.33
N LYS A 286 -13.45 -14.91 6.50
CA LYS A 286 -13.11 -15.94 7.49
C LYS A 286 -14.39 -16.62 7.98
N GLN A 287 -14.58 -17.90 7.64
CA GLN A 287 -15.60 -18.71 8.31
C GLN A 287 -15.19 -18.88 9.78
N PRO A 288 -16.10 -18.67 10.75
CA PRO A 288 -15.79 -18.95 12.14
C PRO A 288 -15.43 -20.43 12.25
N ALA A 289 -14.29 -20.71 12.89
CA ALA A 289 -13.84 -22.08 13.14
C ALA A 289 -15.02 -22.86 13.72
N ALA A 290 -15.44 -23.92 13.02
CA ALA A 290 -16.47 -24.81 13.52
C ALA A 290 -16.05 -25.24 14.92
N SER A 291 -16.83 -24.82 15.92
CA SER A 291 -16.72 -25.33 17.28
C SER A 291 -16.69 -26.85 17.19
N GLN A 292 -15.51 -27.44 17.43
CA GLN A 292 -15.39 -28.87 17.63
C GLN A 292 -16.18 -29.15 18.91
N ALA A 293 -17.45 -29.48 18.75
CA ALA A 293 -18.27 -29.99 19.82
C ALA A 293 -17.56 -31.22 20.37
N ALA A 294 -17.03 -31.10 21.59
CA ALA A 294 -16.42 -32.20 22.31
C ALA A 294 -17.40 -33.40 22.29
N PRO A 295 -16.94 -34.63 21.95
CA PRO A 295 -17.81 -35.78 21.94
C PRO A 295 -18.39 -35.97 23.34
N ARG A 296 -19.73 -35.96 23.43
CA ARG A 296 -20.44 -36.31 24.66
C ARG A 296 -19.99 -37.71 25.06
N GLN A 297 -19.30 -37.83 26.19
CA GLN A 297 -19.05 -39.13 26.78
C GLN A 297 -20.39 -39.81 27.09
N PRO A 298 -20.57 -41.09 26.73
CA PRO A 298 -21.74 -41.83 27.15
C PRO A 298 -21.70 -41.98 28.67
N LYS A 299 -22.75 -41.52 29.34
CA LYS A 299 -23.00 -41.84 30.74
C LYS A 299 -23.29 -43.35 30.80
N TYR A 300 -22.39 -44.11 31.41
CA TYR A 300 -22.68 -45.41 32.01
C TYR A 300 -22.93 -45.21 33.50
#